data_AF-W1XGG4-F1
#
_entry.id   AF-W1XGG4-F1
#
_cell.length_a   1.000
_cell.length_b   1.000
_cell.length_c   1.000
_cell.angle_alpha   90.00
_cell.angle_beta   90.00
_cell.angle_gamma   90.00
#
_symmetry.space_group_name_H-M   'P 1'
#
loop_
_entity.id
_entity.type
_entity.pdbx_description
1 polymer ?
#
loop_
_entity_poly.entity_id
_entity_poly.type
_entity_poly.pdbx_seq_one_letter_code
_entity_poly.pdbx_strand_id
1 'polypeptide(L)'
;HITGTAANPIIEGRAHLWDGSAYGKLVTNAFAKYNYQNDTLELYRFDIEGYGATITGGGTVSKEAINIDFEGKKIDMGRLLINTDYKVDGLLSGRGQITGSVDNPQFNGYISSDALSVNGELLNDIHGRVY
;
A
#
# COMPACT_ATOMS: atom_id res chain seq x y z
N HIS A 1 18.44 -8.99 13.04
CA HIS A 1 19.28 -10.18 13.27
C HIS A 1 19.57 -10.79 11.90
N ILE A 2 20.83 -11.18 11.64
CA ILE A 2 21.25 -11.76 10.36
C ILE A 2 21.96 -13.08 10.64
N THR A 3 21.51 -14.17 10.00
CA THR A 3 22.08 -15.51 10.06
C THR A 3 22.08 -16.17 8.68
N GLY A 4 22.45 -17.44 8.59
CA GLY A 4 22.51 -18.19 7.32
C GLY A 4 23.86 -18.07 6.63
N THR A 5 23.89 -18.36 5.33
CA THR A 5 25.10 -18.27 4.50
C THR A 5 25.06 -17.03 3.62
N ALA A 6 26.20 -16.65 3.02
CA ALA A 6 26.22 -15.54 2.06
C ALA A 6 25.31 -15.80 0.83
N ALA A 7 25.11 -17.06 0.45
CA ALA A 7 24.23 -17.44 -0.65
C ALA A 7 22.75 -17.52 -0.24
N ASN A 8 22.47 -17.78 1.05
CA ASN A 8 21.11 -17.90 1.60
C ASN A 8 21.05 -17.22 2.97
N PRO A 9 20.99 -15.87 3.01
CA PRO A 9 20.89 -15.14 4.26
C PRO A 9 19.48 -15.27 4.85
N ILE A 10 19.40 -15.20 6.17
CA ILE A 10 18.15 -15.09 6.94
C ILE A 10 18.21 -13.76 7.69
N ILE A 11 17.26 -12.88 7.43
CA ILE A 11 17.27 -11.51 7.97
C ILE A 11 15.94 -11.22 8.65
N GLU A 12 15.95 -11.04 9.97
CA GLU A 12 14.80 -10.47 10.70
C GLU A 12 15.12 -9.02 11.06
N GLY A 13 14.21 -8.10 10.76
CA GLY A 13 14.48 -6.68 10.89
C GLY A 13 13.27 -5.81 11.14
N ARG A 14 13.59 -4.54 11.41
CA ARG A 14 12.64 -3.42 11.39
C ARG A 14 13.23 -2.34 10.51
N ALA A 15 12.41 -1.75 9.64
CA ALA A 15 12.75 -0.59 8.85
C ALA A 15 11.84 0.57 9.25
N HIS A 16 12.38 1.79 9.28
CA HIS A 16 11.62 2.99 9.63
C HIS A 16 12.12 4.20 8.85
N LEU A 17 11.20 4.88 8.18
CA LEU A 17 11.34 6.19 7.56
C LEU A 17 10.51 7.21 8.35
N TRP A 18 11.11 8.33 8.75
CA TRP A 18 10.46 9.38 9.56
C TRP A 18 10.00 10.60 8.77
N ASP A 19 10.57 10.83 7.58
CA ASP A 19 10.11 11.83 6.61
C ASP A 19 10.75 11.51 5.27
N GLY A 20 10.01 11.65 4.18
CA GLY A 20 10.53 11.45 2.83
C GLY A 20 9.45 11.55 1.77
N SER A 21 9.79 11.08 0.57
CA SER A 21 8.82 10.99 -0.52
C SER A 21 9.04 9.73 -1.35
N ALA A 22 7.95 9.19 -1.89
CA ALA A 22 7.97 8.11 -2.87
C ALA A 22 7.11 8.55 -4.06
N TYR A 23 7.64 8.44 -5.28
CA TYR A 23 6.97 8.88 -6.51
C TYR A 23 6.42 10.33 -6.42
N GLY A 24 7.17 11.21 -5.75
CA GLY A 24 6.77 12.61 -5.54
C GLY A 24 5.64 12.84 -4.54
N LYS A 25 5.20 11.81 -3.82
CA LYS A 25 4.19 11.90 -2.75
C LYS A 25 4.87 11.87 -1.38
N LEU A 26 4.43 12.75 -0.48
CA LEU A 26 4.92 12.81 0.89
C LEU A 26 4.63 11.51 1.65
N VAL A 27 5.63 11.04 2.37
CA VAL A 27 5.52 9.97 3.35
C VAL A 27 6.09 10.51 4.66
N THR A 28 5.22 10.74 5.64
CA THR A 28 5.60 11.27 6.96
C THR A 28 6.00 10.17 7.93
N ASN A 29 5.62 8.92 7.65
CA ASN A 29 6.04 7.78 8.43
C ASN A 29 5.93 6.52 7.57
N ALA A 30 6.96 5.68 7.54
CA ALA A 30 6.82 4.32 7.03
C ALA A 30 7.59 3.36 7.91
N PHE A 31 6.90 2.38 8.48
CA PHE A 31 7.47 1.36 9.33
C PHE A 31 7.18 -0.03 8.76
N ALA A 32 8.13 -0.95 8.88
CA ALA A 32 7.90 -2.35 8.57
C ALA A 32 8.66 -3.25 9.55
N LYS A 33 8.02 -4.34 10.00
CA LYS A 33 8.69 -5.48 10.62
C LYS A 33 8.70 -6.62 9.62
N TYR A 34 9.87 -7.19 9.34
CA TYR A 34 10.02 -8.15 8.26
C TYR A 34 10.97 -9.29 8.59
N ASN A 35 10.82 -10.38 7.84
CA ASN A 35 11.78 -11.47 7.71
C ASN A 35 12.09 -11.70 6.23
N TYR A 36 13.34 -12.00 5.90
CA TYR A 36 13.74 -12.41 4.55
C TYR A 36 14.48 -13.74 4.63
N GLN A 37 13.98 -14.74 3.93
CA GLN A 37 14.53 -16.09 3.89
C GLN A 37 14.07 -16.81 2.62
N ASN A 38 14.94 -17.64 2.02
CA ASN A 38 14.61 -18.44 0.84
C ASN A 38 13.97 -17.61 -0.29
N ASP A 39 14.61 -16.48 -0.62
CA ASP A 39 14.14 -15.53 -1.64
C ASP A 39 12.73 -14.95 -1.42
N THR A 40 12.19 -15.07 -0.20
CA THR A 40 10.88 -14.57 0.18
C THR A 40 11.01 -13.52 1.27
N LEU A 41 10.44 -12.35 1.02
CA LEU A 41 10.22 -11.30 2.01
C LEU A 41 8.85 -11.51 2.66
N GLU A 42 8.83 -11.73 3.96
CA GLU A 42 7.64 -11.71 4.80
C GLU A 42 7.57 -10.36 5.53
N LEU A 43 6.50 -9.61 5.27
CA LEU A 43 6.14 -8.41 6.01
C LEU A 43 5.15 -8.81 7.11
N TYR A 44 5.62 -8.96 8.35
CA TYR A 44 4.73 -9.20 9.50
C TYR A 44 3.71 -8.08 9.67
N ARG A 45 4.18 -6.85 9.41
CA ARG A 45 3.38 -5.64 9.39
C ARG A 45 4.14 -4.56 8.64
N PHE A 46 3.42 -3.75 7.89
CA PHE A 46 3.86 -2.42 7.50
C PHE A 46 2.80 -1.38 7.87
N ASP A 47 3.26 -0.15 8.10
CA ASP A 47 2.44 1.03 8.38
C ASP A 47 3.03 2.20 7.60
N ILE A 48 2.21 2.88 6.81
CA ILE A 48 2.60 4.03 6.01
C ILE A 48 1.62 5.17 6.31
N GLU A 49 2.16 6.35 6.54
CA GLU A 49 1.38 7.56 6.78
C GLU A 49 1.88 8.68 5.87
N GLY A 50 0.94 9.48 5.38
CA GLY A 50 1.22 10.64 4.55
C GLY A 50 -0.05 11.40 4.24
N TYR A 51 0.00 12.73 4.27
CA TYR A 51 -1.16 13.60 4.02
C TYR A 51 -2.39 13.30 4.90
N GLY A 52 -2.20 12.74 6.09
CA GLY A 52 -3.29 12.32 6.98
C GLY A 52 -3.93 10.98 6.62
N ALA A 53 -3.48 10.34 5.54
CA ALA A 53 -3.84 8.98 5.16
C ALA A 53 -2.98 7.95 5.92
N THR A 54 -3.54 6.77 6.14
CA THR A 54 -2.82 5.62 6.74
C THR A 54 -3.02 4.39 5.86
N ILE A 55 -1.96 3.64 5.59
CA ILE A 55 -2.01 2.34 4.94
C ILE A 55 -1.29 1.34 5.83
N THR A 56 -1.97 0.24 6.18
CA THR A 56 -1.40 -0.83 6.98
C THR A 56 -1.60 -2.17 6.29
N GLY A 57 -0.77 -3.15 6.60
CA GLY A 57 -0.91 -4.47 5.98
C GLY A 57 0.21 -5.43 6.34
N GLY A 58 0.24 -6.57 5.65
CA GLY A 58 1.24 -7.60 5.80
C GLY A 58 1.08 -8.71 4.78
N GLY A 59 2.04 -9.63 4.75
CA GLY A 59 2.02 -10.79 3.86
C GLY A 59 3.40 -11.09 3.27
N THR A 60 3.44 -11.70 2.09
CA THR A 60 4.68 -12.21 1.49
C THR A 60 4.90 -11.72 0.06
N VAL A 61 6.17 -11.59 -0.30
CA VAL A 61 6.62 -11.27 -1.65
C VAL A 61 7.84 -12.14 -1.99
N SER A 62 7.74 -12.91 -3.06
CA SER A 62 8.88 -13.53 -3.76
C SER A 62 8.84 -13.10 -5.23
N LYS A 63 9.81 -13.57 -6.03
CA LYS A 63 9.80 -13.32 -7.47
C LYS A 63 8.59 -13.95 -8.16
N GLU A 64 8.16 -15.11 -7.68
CA GLU A 64 7.10 -15.93 -8.24
C GLU A 64 5.71 -15.52 -7.74
N ALA A 65 5.61 -15.10 -6.48
CA ALA A 65 4.33 -14.88 -5.83
C ALA A 65 4.32 -13.62 -4.96
N ILE A 66 3.27 -12.82 -5.10
CA ILE A 66 2.85 -11.80 -4.14
C ILE A 66 1.63 -12.35 -3.40
N ASN A 67 1.57 -12.10 -2.09
CA ASN A 67 0.38 -12.30 -1.29
C ASN A 67 0.37 -11.26 -0.16
N ILE A 68 -0.17 -10.08 -0.44
CA ILE A 68 -0.20 -8.95 0.51
C ILE A 68 -1.64 -8.55 0.77
N ASP A 69 -2.04 -8.50 2.02
CA ASP A 69 -3.29 -7.88 2.46
C ASP A 69 -3.02 -6.48 3.02
N PHE A 70 -3.91 -5.55 2.74
CA PHE A 70 -3.79 -4.18 3.25
C PHE A 70 -5.13 -3.50 3.51
N GLU A 71 -5.09 -2.47 4.36
CA GLU A 71 -6.17 -1.52 4.63
C GLU A 71 -5.63 -0.10 4.49
N GLY A 72 -6.35 0.75 3.76
CA GLY A 72 -6.07 2.17 3.59
C GLY A 72 -7.24 3.01 4.12
N LYS A 73 -6.93 4.11 4.83
CA LYS A 73 -7.92 5.03 5.39
C LYS A 73 -7.57 6.47 5.07
N LYS A 74 -8.60 7.28 4.85
CA LYS A 74 -8.51 8.73 4.65
C LYS A 74 -7.55 9.12 3.53
N ILE A 75 -7.54 8.35 2.45
CA ILE A 75 -6.72 8.58 1.27
C ILE A 75 -7.28 9.79 0.52
N ASP A 76 -6.53 10.88 0.49
CA ASP A 76 -6.89 12.09 -0.25
C ASP A 76 -6.66 11.88 -1.75
N MET A 77 -7.76 11.69 -2.49
CA MET A 77 -7.72 11.38 -3.92
C MET A 77 -7.22 12.55 -4.77
N GLY A 78 -7.45 13.80 -4.33
CA GLY A 78 -6.97 14.99 -5.03
C GLY A 78 -5.46 15.11 -4.97
N ARG A 79 -4.86 14.70 -3.84
CA ARG A 79 -3.39 14.61 -3.72
C ARG A 79 -2.81 13.45 -4.50
N LEU A 80 -3.50 12.32 -4.59
CA LEU A 80 -2.98 11.17 -5.33
C LEU A 80 -3.06 11.37 -6.85
N LEU A 81 -4.21 11.80 -7.36
CA LEU A 81 -4.52 11.84 -8.79
C LEU A 81 -4.15 13.15 -9.51
N ILE A 82 -3.27 13.96 -8.91
CA ILE A 82 -2.85 15.27 -9.43
C ILE A 82 -2.26 15.25 -10.85
N ASN A 83 -1.78 14.09 -11.31
CA ASN A 83 -1.17 13.89 -12.63
C ASN A 83 -2.08 13.09 -13.58
N THR A 84 -3.40 13.20 -13.42
CA THR A 84 -4.39 12.53 -14.28
C THR A 84 -5.35 13.56 -14.88
N ASP A 85 -6.04 13.19 -15.96
CA ASP A 85 -7.07 14.05 -16.56
C ASP A 85 -8.34 14.15 -15.69
N TYR A 86 -8.44 13.34 -14.64
CA TYR A 86 -9.56 13.32 -13.71
C TYR A 86 -9.32 14.25 -12.54
N LYS A 87 -10.22 15.21 -12.34
CA LYS A 87 -10.25 16.01 -11.11
C LYS A 87 -11.09 15.27 -10.09
N VAL A 88 -10.43 14.62 -9.14
CA VAL A 88 -11.10 13.89 -8.07
C VAL A 88 -10.78 14.55 -6.75
N ASP A 89 -11.80 14.97 -6.02
CA ASP A 89 -11.66 15.48 -4.66
C ASP A 89 -12.44 14.60 -3.68
N GLY A 90 -11.88 14.40 -2.49
CA GLY A 90 -12.51 13.64 -1.42
C GLY A 90 -11.62 12.53 -0.85
N LEU A 91 -12.13 11.88 0.18
CA LEU A 91 -11.40 10.86 0.94
C LEU A 91 -11.89 9.47 0.58
N LEU A 92 -10.96 8.59 0.26
CA LEU A 92 -11.22 7.17 0.00
C LEU A 92 -10.69 6.33 1.18
N SER A 93 -11.43 5.29 1.53
CA SER A 93 -10.92 4.18 2.33
C SER A 93 -11.06 2.90 1.53
N GLY A 94 -10.25 1.90 1.85
CA GLY A 94 -10.32 0.62 1.15
C GLY A 94 -9.53 -0.46 1.85
N ARG A 95 -9.79 -1.70 1.42
CA ARG A 95 -9.03 -2.87 1.83
C ARG A 95 -8.91 -3.81 0.64
N GLY A 96 -7.85 -4.58 0.58
CA GLY A 96 -7.69 -5.52 -0.50
C GLY A 96 -6.46 -6.39 -0.36
N GLN A 97 -6.29 -7.21 -1.38
CA GLN A 97 -5.21 -8.16 -1.52
C GLN A 97 -4.50 -7.91 -2.85
N ILE A 98 -3.17 -8.01 -2.83
CA ILE A 98 -2.34 -8.10 -4.03
C ILE A 98 -1.85 -9.54 -4.12
N THR A 99 -2.15 -10.20 -5.24
CA THR A 99 -1.69 -11.56 -5.56
C THR A 99 -1.01 -11.61 -6.92
N GLY A 100 -0.71 -12.81 -7.44
CA GLY A 100 -0.01 -12.98 -8.72
C GLY A 100 1.50 -12.94 -8.55
N SER A 101 2.24 -12.44 -9.54
CA SER A 101 3.71 -12.32 -9.50
C SER A 101 4.14 -10.84 -9.54
N VAL A 102 5.42 -10.57 -9.29
CA VAL A 102 5.98 -9.20 -9.39
C VAL A 102 5.80 -8.61 -10.79
N ASP A 103 5.88 -9.44 -11.83
CA ASP A 103 5.73 -9.00 -13.22
C ASP A 103 4.25 -8.87 -13.65
N ASN A 104 3.32 -9.52 -12.95
CA ASN A 104 1.90 -9.49 -13.24
C ASN A 104 1.06 -9.47 -11.96
N PRO A 105 1.13 -8.38 -11.16
CA PRO A 105 0.39 -8.27 -9.92
C PRO A 105 -1.11 -8.17 -10.20
N GLN A 106 -1.91 -8.84 -9.39
CA GLN A 106 -3.37 -8.82 -9.45
C GLN A 106 -3.90 -8.16 -8.18
N PHE A 107 -4.69 -7.11 -8.32
CA PHE A 107 -5.29 -6.43 -7.17
C PHE A 107 -6.74 -6.82 -7.04
N ASN A 108 -7.19 -7.16 -5.83
CA ASN A 108 -8.60 -7.36 -5.53
C ASN A 108 -8.95 -6.60 -4.26
N GLY A 109 -9.93 -5.70 -4.33
CA GLY A 109 -10.24 -4.86 -3.19
C GLY A 109 -11.63 -4.29 -3.16
N TYR A 110 -11.96 -3.75 -2.00
CA TYR A 110 -13.15 -2.96 -1.77
C TYR A 110 -12.75 -1.54 -1.42
N ILE A 111 -13.48 -0.57 -1.97
CA ILE A 111 -13.31 0.84 -1.68
C ILE A 111 -14.62 1.43 -1.20
N SER A 112 -14.53 2.46 -0.36
CA SER A 112 -15.66 3.26 0.05
C SER A 112 -15.30 4.71 0.28
N SER A 113 -16.29 5.59 0.10
CA SER A 113 -16.19 7.01 0.39
C SER A 113 -17.55 7.57 0.76
N ASP A 114 -17.59 8.45 1.76
CA ASP A 114 -18.81 9.18 2.10
C ASP A 114 -19.21 10.12 0.96
N ALA A 115 -18.23 10.79 0.36
CA ALA A 115 -18.41 11.67 -0.79
C ALA A 115 -17.12 11.84 -1.61
N LEU A 116 -17.25 11.77 -2.94
CA LEU A 116 -16.23 12.19 -3.90
C LEU A 116 -16.83 13.19 -4.89
N SER A 117 -16.06 14.19 -5.27
CA SER A 117 -16.34 15.02 -6.45
C SER A 117 -15.48 14.53 -7.61
N VAL A 118 -16.10 14.14 -8.73
CA VAL A 118 -15.39 13.73 -9.94
C VAL A 118 -15.75 14.70 -11.05
N ASN A 119 -14.77 15.46 -11.54
CA ASN A 119 -14.94 16.49 -12.56
C ASN A 119 -16.05 17.51 -12.21
N GLY A 120 -16.25 17.77 -10.92
CA GLY A 120 -17.26 18.71 -10.41
C GLY A 120 -18.62 18.08 -10.10
N GLU A 121 -18.83 16.80 -10.41
CA GLU A 121 -20.04 16.06 -10.05
C GLU A 121 -19.87 15.37 -8.69
N LEU A 122 -20.80 15.64 -7.77
CA LEU A 122 -20.78 15.07 -6.42
C LEU A 122 -21.44 13.68 -6.39
N LEU A 123 -20.67 12.69 -5.95
CA LEU A 123 -21.10 11.33 -5.68
C LEU A 123 -21.07 11.10 -4.17
N ASN A 124 -22.13 10.52 -3.61
CA ASN A 124 -22.23 10.22 -2.18
C ASN A 124 -22.44 8.72 -1.96
N ASP A 125 -22.05 8.23 -0.77
CA ASP A 125 -22.21 6.83 -0.33
C ASP A 125 -21.66 5.82 -1.35
N ILE A 126 -20.40 6.02 -1.71
CA ILE A 126 -19.72 5.22 -2.72
C ILE A 126 -19.22 3.93 -2.09
N HIS A 127 -19.54 2.81 -2.74
CA HIS A 127 -19.02 1.49 -2.43
C HIS A 127 -18.68 0.78 -3.73
N GLY A 128 -17.47 0.23 -3.83
CA GLY A 128 -16.98 -0.36 -5.07
C GLY A 128 -16.09 -1.56 -4.83
N ARG A 129 -16.08 -2.47 -5.81
CA ARG A 129 -15.08 -3.54 -5.89
C ARG A 129 -14.14 -3.25 -7.05
N VAL A 130 -12.86 -3.46 -6.82
CA VAL A 130 -11.79 -3.33 -7.82
C VAL A 130 -11.14 -4.69 -7.98
N TYR A 131 -10.89 -5.09 -9.22
CA TYR A 131 -10.25 -6.33 -9.64
C TYR A 131 -9.42 -6.11 -10.90
#